data_AF-A0A7J8MME1-F1
#
_entry.id   AF-A0A7J8MME1-F1
#
_cell.length_a   1.000
_cell.length_b   1.000
_cell.length_c   1.000
_cell.angle_alpha   90.00
_cell.angle_beta   90.00
_cell.angle_gamma   90.00
#
_symmetry.space_group_name_H-M   'P 1'
#
loop_
_entity.id
_entity.type
_entity.pdbx_description
1 polymer ?
#
loop_
_entity_poly.entity_id
_entity_poly.type
_entity_poly.pdbx_seq_one_letter_code
_entity_poly.pdbx_strand_id
1 'polypeptide(L)'
;VKISDLEGKVIGIYFSANWYPPCRNFNRVLIGVYEQLKSNGSNFEIVFVSSDEDLDAFNSYRENMPWLSIPFSDLETKKALNRKYDVESIPCLVILQPDNTKDDDTYYDGVELIYRYGVDAFPFTKEKLDELRREEKRKHDSQTVTNLLTNPERDYLLDQTITRKVGHSVLSAYTCLFVPVDSLKGKTVGLYLSAQWCMPCVEFTPKLISIYQKIKQALQEKGGGEDFEIVFVSNDRDQSSFESYFGTMPWLALPFRDPTARTLAKYFDVQWIPCLIIIGPDGKTVTKQGRNLINLYQENAYPFTDAKVESLEKEMEEAAKSLPRSEYHAGHRHLLTLVSEGSGGGPFICCDCDEQGSGWAYQCLECGYEVHPRCIRAVTPQSSIEDR
;
A
#
# COMPACT_ATOMS: atom_id res chain seq x y z
N VAL A 1 -17.10 30.76 -21.92
CA VAL A 1 -17.39 29.50 -22.65
C VAL A 1 -18.88 29.27 -22.55
N LYS A 2 -19.56 28.98 -23.67
CA LYS A 2 -20.99 28.65 -23.65
C LYS A 2 -21.15 27.16 -23.32
N ILE A 3 -22.24 26.78 -22.65
CA ILE A 3 -22.48 25.35 -22.33
C ILE A 3 -22.60 24.50 -23.60
N SER A 4 -23.14 25.06 -24.68
CA SER A 4 -23.18 24.40 -26.00
C SER A 4 -21.80 24.01 -26.54
N ASP A 5 -20.72 24.66 -26.10
CA ASP A 5 -19.35 24.33 -26.51
C ASP A 5 -18.88 23.00 -25.88
N LEU A 6 -19.65 22.43 -24.96
CA LEU A 6 -19.40 21.15 -24.28
C LEU A 6 -20.17 19.98 -24.92
N GLU A 7 -21.11 20.24 -25.81
CA GLU A 7 -21.88 19.20 -26.50
C GLU A 7 -20.95 18.28 -27.30
N GLY A 8 -21.22 16.97 -27.27
CA GLY A 8 -20.42 15.98 -27.98
C GLY A 8 -19.09 15.60 -27.32
N LYS A 9 -18.77 16.15 -26.14
CA LYS A 9 -17.54 15.84 -25.38
C LYS A 9 -17.82 14.90 -24.22
N VAL A 10 -16.82 14.11 -23.85
CA VAL A 10 -16.77 13.46 -22.54
C VAL A 10 -16.47 14.54 -21.50
N ILE A 11 -17.31 14.68 -20.48
CA ILE A 11 -17.20 15.74 -19.47
C ILE A 11 -16.86 15.14 -18.10
N GLY A 12 -15.78 15.60 -17.48
CA GLY A 12 -15.49 15.34 -16.06
C GLY A 12 -16.00 16.47 -15.17
N ILE A 13 -16.97 16.22 -14.30
CA ILE A 13 -17.36 17.15 -13.23
C ILE A 13 -16.47 16.87 -12.01
N TYR A 14 -15.56 17.80 -11.72
CA TYR A 14 -14.51 17.61 -10.72
C TYR A 14 -14.82 18.43 -9.45
N PHE A 15 -15.16 17.74 -8.36
CA PHE A 15 -15.39 18.33 -7.05
C PHE A 15 -14.11 18.26 -6.22
N SER A 16 -13.63 19.43 -5.77
CA SER A 16 -12.34 19.52 -5.10
C SER A 16 -12.18 20.80 -4.28
N ALA A 17 -11.19 20.85 -3.41
CA ALA A 17 -10.86 22.04 -2.61
C ALA A 17 -9.37 22.19 -2.35
N ASN A 18 -8.92 23.44 -2.21
CA ASN A 18 -7.52 23.79 -1.98
C ASN A 18 -7.02 23.30 -0.61
N TRP A 19 -7.86 23.40 0.42
CA TRP A 19 -7.49 23.11 1.80
C TRP A 19 -7.17 21.62 2.02
N TYR A 20 -7.70 20.72 1.20
CA TYR A 20 -7.58 19.28 1.40
C TYR A 20 -6.36 18.67 0.67
N PRO A 21 -5.38 18.06 1.38
CA PRO A 21 -4.18 17.51 0.73
C PRO A 21 -4.43 16.44 -0.34
N PRO A 22 -5.36 15.47 -0.16
CA PRO A 22 -5.69 14.51 -1.21
C PRO A 22 -6.20 15.15 -2.50
N CYS A 23 -6.99 16.23 -2.41
CA CYS A 23 -7.41 17.02 -3.56
C CYS A 23 -6.21 17.63 -4.31
N ARG A 24 -5.26 18.22 -3.59
CA ARG A 24 -4.04 18.77 -4.21
C ARG A 24 -3.18 17.69 -4.87
N ASN A 25 -3.10 16.49 -4.29
CA ASN A 25 -2.36 15.37 -4.85
C ASN A 25 -3.02 14.86 -6.14
N PHE A 26 -4.33 14.61 -6.10
CA PHE A 26 -5.08 14.17 -7.28
C PHE A 26 -5.04 15.19 -8.41
N ASN A 27 -5.13 16.48 -8.10
CA ASN A 27 -5.05 17.55 -9.10
C ASN A 27 -3.80 17.47 -9.97
N ARG A 28 -2.64 17.16 -9.38
CA ARG A 28 -1.38 17.00 -10.13
C ARG A 28 -1.44 15.84 -11.12
N VAL A 29 -2.08 14.73 -10.73
CA VAL A 29 -2.27 13.56 -11.60
C VAL A 29 -3.25 13.89 -12.73
N LEU A 30 -4.37 14.54 -12.38
CA LEU A 30 -5.43 14.88 -13.32
C LEU A 30 -4.96 15.89 -14.38
N ILE A 31 -4.14 16.88 -14.01
CA ILE A 31 -3.50 17.81 -14.97
C ILE A 31 -2.72 17.03 -16.02
N GLY A 32 -1.85 16.10 -15.61
CA GLY A 32 -1.03 15.32 -16.53
C GLY A 32 -1.85 14.44 -17.48
N VAL A 33 -2.98 13.89 -17.02
CA VAL A 33 -3.90 13.12 -17.88
C VAL A 33 -4.65 14.05 -18.85
N TYR A 34 -5.17 15.17 -18.35
CA TYR A 34 -5.91 16.13 -19.16
C TYR A 34 -5.06 16.71 -20.28
N GLU A 35 -3.83 17.13 -19.99
CA GLU A 35 -2.90 17.69 -20.99
C GLU A 35 -2.58 16.69 -22.09
N GLN A 36 -2.34 15.42 -21.73
CA GLN A 36 -2.11 14.34 -22.71
C GLN A 36 -3.35 14.07 -23.58
N LEU A 37 -4.54 14.05 -22.98
CA LEU A 37 -5.78 13.86 -23.75
C LEU A 37 -6.02 15.02 -24.71
N LYS A 38 -5.77 16.26 -24.27
CA LYS A 38 -5.86 17.46 -25.13
C LYS A 38 -4.82 17.43 -26.25
N SER A 39 -3.57 17.06 -25.98
CA SER A 39 -2.52 16.96 -27.01
C SER A 39 -2.84 15.90 -28.05
N ASN A 40 -3.54 14.83 -27.66
CA ASN A 40 -3.99 13.77 -28.56
C ASN A 40 -5.26 14.12 -29.34
N GLY A 41 -5.79 15.35 -29.19
CA GLY A 41 -7.03 15.78 -29.85
C GLY A 41 -8.29 15.12 -29.30
N SER A 42 -8.24 14.58 -28.09
CA SER A 42 -9.39 13.91 -27.47
C SER A 42 -10.47 14.92 -27.09
N ASN A 43 -11.74 14.60 -27.37
CA ASN A 43 -12.90 15.39 -26.96
C ASN A 43 -13.23 15.19 -25.47
N PHE A 44 -12.29 15.55 -24.60
CA PHE A 44 -12.43 15.51 -23.15
C PHE A 44 -12.39 16.94 -22.59
N GLU A 45 -13.28 17.27 -21.66
CA GLU A 45 -13.27 18.54 -20.94
C GLU A 45 -13.59 18.33 -19.46
N ILE A 46 -13.03 19.17 -18.58
CA ILE A 46 -13.29 19.12 -17.14
C ILE A 46 -13.99 20.41 -16.72
N VAL A 47 -14.98 20.28 -15.83
CA VAL A 47 -15.65 21.40 -15.17
C VAL A 47 -15.44 21.26 -13.67
N PHE A 48 -14.61 22.16 -13.12
CA PHE A 48 -14.31 22.23 -11.70
C PHE A 48 -15.46 22.85 -10.90
N VAL A 49 -15.82 22.18 -9.82
CA VAL A 49 -16.80 22.58 -8.81
C VAL A 49 -16.06 22.72 -7.48
N SER A 50 -15.81 23.95 -7.06
CA SER A 50 -15.05 24.23 -5.84
C SER A 50 -15.87 24.00 -4.57
N SER A 51 -15.23 23.36 -3.59
CA SER A 51 -15.69 23.25 -2.20
C SER A 51 -14.87 24.14 -1.25
N ASP A 52 -14.21 25.17 -1.79
CA ASP A 52 -13.50 26.19 -1.00
C ASP A 52 -14.49 27.15 -0.34
N GLU A 53 -14.14 27.64 0.84
CA GLU A 53 -15.00 28.51 1.66
C GLU A 53 -14.93 29.98 1.21
N ASP A 54 -13.82 30.39 0.61
CA ASP A 54 -13.56 31.76 0.21
C ASP A 54 -12.98 31.88 -1.22
N LEU A 55 -13.08 33.10 -1.77
CA LEU A 55 -12.71 33.40 -3.14
C LEU A 55 -11.19 33.34 -3.37
N ASP A 56 -10.37 33.63 -2.35
CA ASP A 56 -8.91 33.63 -2.48
C ASP A 56 -8.39 32.19 -2.56
N ALA A 57 -8.91 31.30 -1.71
CA ALA A 57 -8.65 29.86 -1.78
C ALA A 57 -9.06 29.26 -3.13
N PHE A 58 -10.24 29.63 -3.64
CA PHE A 58 -10.70 29.25 -4.98
C PHE A 58 -9.74 29.72 -6.07
N ASN A 59 -9.40 31.01 -6.10
CA ASN A 59 -8.56 31.59 -7.15
C ASN A 59 -7.17 30.94 -7.16
N SER A 60 -6.53 30.85 -5.98
CA SER A 60 -5.20 30.26 -5.83
C SER A 60 -5.16 28.81 -6.34
N TYR A 61 -6.20 28.03 -6.06
CA TYR A 61 -6.26 26.65 -6.51
C TYR A 61 -6.56 26.53 -8.00
N ARG A 62 -7.52 27.34 -8.48
CA ARG A 62 -7.95 27.39 -9.88
C ARG A 62 -6.86 27.88 -10.83
N GLU A 63 -5.93 28.74 -10.39
CA GLU A 63 -4.81 29.23 -11.20
C GLU A 63 -3.98 28.10 -11.82
N ASN A 64 -3.88 26.97 -11.13
CA ASN A 64 -3.10 25.81 -11.57
C ASN A 64 -3.91 24.80 -12.40
N MET A 65 -5.16 25.11 -12.75
CA MET A 65 -6.05 24.18 -13.47
C MET A 65 -6.24 24.59 -14.94
N PRO A 66 -5.96 23.69 -15.91
CA PRO A 66 -6.06 23.97 -17.35
C PRO A 66 -7.49 23.81 -17.93
N TRP A 67 -8.49 23.61 -17.06
CA TRP A 67 -9.88 23.30 -17.45
C TRP A 67 -10.89 24.35 -16.95
N LEU A 68 -12.17 24.15 -17.25
CA LEU A 68 -13.24 25.10 -16.93
C LEU A 68 -13.64 25.00 -15.45
N SER A 69 -14.32 26.03 -14.94
CA SER A 69 -14.85 26.02 -13.57
C SER A 69 -16.20 26.70 -13.49
N ILE A 70 -17.07 26.21 -12.60
CA ILE A 70 -18.26 26.94 -12.19
C ILE A 70 -17.81 28.22 -11.46
N PRO A 71 -18.39 29.40 -11.76
CA PRO A 71 -18.04 30.63 -11.05
C PRO A 71 -18.20 30.47 -9.54
N PHE A 72 -17.26 31.01 -8.76
CA PHE A 72 -17.28 30.86 -7.30
C PHE A 72 -18.58 31.39 -6.66
N SER A 73 -19.14 32.46 -7.23
CA SER A 73 -20.39 33.09 -6.80
C SER A 73 -21.66 32.29 -7.12
N ASP A 74 -21.59 31.30 -8.02
CA ASP A 74 -22.74 30.48 -8.41
C ASP A 74 -22.96 29.33 -7.42
N LEU A 75 -23.41 29.68 -6.21
CA LEU A 75 -23.65 28.73 -5.13
C LEU A 75 -24.78 27.75 -5.45
N GLU A 76 -25.78 28.17 -6.23
CA GLU A 76 -26.95 27.35 -6.52
C GLU A 76 -26.60 26.22 -7.48
N THR A 77 -25.83 26.49 -8.55
CA THR A 77 -25.33 25.43 -9.43
C THR A 77 -24.41 24.46 -8.68
N LYS A 78 -23.49 24.98 -7.84
CA LYS A 78 -22.60 24.11 -7.03
C LYS A 78 -23.39 23.18 -6.09
N LYS A 79 -24.41 23.69 -5.39
CA LYS A 79 -25.29 22.88 -4.53
C LYS A 79 -26.11 21.87 -5.34
N ALA A 80 -26.65 22.27 -6.48
CA ALA A 80 -27.44 21.40 -7.34
C ALA A 80 -26.61 20.22 -7.87
N LEU A 81 -25.36 20.49 -8.29
CA LEU A 81 -24.42 19.46 -8.76
C LEU A 81 -24.02 18.50 -7.64
N ASN A 82 -23.66 19.03 -6.45
CA ASN A 82 -23.35 18.20 -5.28
C ASN A 82 -24.49 17.25 -4.92
N ARG A 83 -25.74 17.74 -4.92
CA ARG A 83 -26.93 16.93 -4.65
C ARG A 83 -27.24 15.94 -5.77
N LYS A 84 -27.11 16.35 -7.03
CA LYS A 84 -27.44 15.51 -8.19
C LYS A 84 -26.55 14.27 -8.24
N TYR A 85 -25.27 14.42 -7.93
CA TYR A 85 -24.30 13.33 -7.99
C TYR A 85 -23.96 12.74 -6.62
N ASP A 86 -24.74 13.09 -5.59
CA ASP A 86 -24.60 12.59 -4.22
C ASP A 86 -23.15 12.60 -3.73
N VAL A 87 -22.51 13.77 -3.83
CA VAL A 87 -21.08 13.91 -3.52
C VAL A 87 -20.88 13.91 -2.00
N GLU A 88 -20.46 12.75 -1.47
CA GLU A 88 -20.19 12.58 -0.04
C GLU A 88 -18.77 13.01 0.38
N SER A 89 -17.81 12.96 -0.55
CA SER A 89 -16.41 13.29 -0.26
C SER A 89 -15.67 13.87 -1.46
N ILE A 90 -14.54 14.51 -1.19
CA ILE A 90 -13.62 15.07 -2.19
C ILE A 90 -12.22 14.47 -2.02
N PRO A 91 -11.40 14.33 -3.08
CA PRO A 91 -11.74 14.63 -4.48
C PRO A 91 -12.78 13.66 -5.04
N CYS A 92 -13.70 14.18 -5.85
CA CYS A 92 -14.68 13.39 -6.59
C CYS A 92 -14.67 13.83 -8.06
N LEU A 93 -14.71 12.88 -8.98
CA LEU A 93 -14.71 13.13 -10.43
C LEU A 93 -15.81 12.27 -11.05
N VAL A 94 -16.87 12.91 -11.50
CA VAL A 94 -17.97 12.25 -12.20
C VAL A 94 -17.75 12.41 -13.70
N ILE A 95 -17.74 11.31 -14.45
CA ILE A 95 -17.52 11.30 -15.90
C ILE A 95 -18.85 11.09 -16.61
N LEU A 96 -19.20 12.03 -17.50
CA LEU A 96 -20.41 12.04 -18.29
C LEU A 96 -20.05 11.76 -19.76
N GLN A 97 -20.72 10.79 -20.37
CA GLN A 97 -20.58 10.52 -21.79
C GLN A 97 -21.30 11.59 -22.65
N PRO A 98 -20.86 11.80 -23.92
CA PRO A 98 -21.43 12.81 -24.82
C PRO A 98 -22.95 12.75 -25.00
N ASP A 99 -23.51 11.54 -25.03
CA ASP A 99 -24.93 11.27 -25.29
C ASP A 99 -25.64 10.73 -24.04
N ASN A 100 -25.32 11.30 -22.86
CA ASN A 100 -25.83 10.91 -21.53
C ASN A 100 -27.38 10.96 -21.46
N THR A 101 -27.99 9.96 -22.06
CA THR A 101 -29.44 9.76 -22.21
C THR A 101 -29.91 8.65 -21.28
N LYS A 102 -28.98 7.90 -20.68
CA LYS A 102 -29.21 6.83 -19.70
C LYS A 102 -28.24 7.00 -18.54
N ASP A 103 -28.74 6.76 -17.34
CA ASP A 103 -27.95 6.86 -16.09
C ASP A 103 -26.73 5.93 -16.10
N ASP A 104 -26.81 4.81 -16.84
CA ASP A 104 -25.75 3.81 -17.05
C ASP A 104 -24.49 4.35 -17.77
N ASP A 105 -24.56 5.56 -18.36
CA ASP A 105 -23.45 6.22 -19.05
C ASP A 105 -22.74 7.28 -18.19
N THR A 106 -23.01 7.29 -16.87
CA THR A 106 -22.36 8.15 -15.88
C THR A 106 -21.46 7.33 -14.95
N TYR A 107 -20.19 7.73 -14.83
CA TYR A 107 -19.21 7.05 -13.99
C TYR A 107 -18.86 7.91 -12.78
N TYR A 108 -19.13 7.41 -11.58
CA TYR A 108 -18.90 8.11 -10.31
C TYR A 108 -17.50 7.84 -9.73
N ASP A 109 -16.80 6.85 -10.26
CA ASP A 109 -15.47 6.38 -9.85
C ASP A 109 -14.33 7.02 -10.66
N GLY A 110 -14.55 8.20 -11.25
CA GLY A 110 -13.58 8.84 -12.15
C GLY A 110 -12.21 9.08 -11.51
N VAL A 111 -12.14 9.34 -10.20
CA VAL A 111 -10.87 9.45 -9.47
C VAL A 111 -10.10 8.13 -9.51
N GLU A 112 -10.78 7.01 -9.24
CA GLU A 112 -10.20 5.67 -9.32
C GLU A 112 -9.75 5.35 -10.75
N LEU A 113 -10.60 5.60 -11.74
CA LEU A 113 -10.28 5.34 -13.15
C LEU A 113 -9.03 6.10 -13.59
N ILE A 114 -8.87 7.35 -13.18
CA ILE A 114 -7.70 8.17 -13.47
C ILE A 114 -6.45 7.64 -12.75
N TYR A 115 -6.54 7.28 -11.47
CA TYR A 115 -5.40 6.70 -10.75
C TYR A 115 -4.96 5.35 -11.35
N ARG A 116 -5.93 4.51 -11.71
CA ARG A 116 -5.69 3.13 -12.16
C ARG A 116 -5.26 3.06 -13.62
N TYR A 117 -5.95 3.76 -14.51
CA TYR A 117 -5.75 3.64 -15.95
C TYR A 117 -5.17 4.92 -16.59
N GLY A 118 -5.29 6.07 -15.94
CA GLY A 118 -4.80 7.34 -16.47
C GLY A 118 -5.44 7.66 -17.82
N VAL A 119 -4.61 8.00 -18.81
CA VAL A 119 -5.05 8.32 -20.18
C VAL A 119 -5.71 7.14 -20.89
N ASP A 120 -5.34 5.90 -20.53
CA ASP A 120 -5.82 4.70 -21.22
C ASP A 120 -7.31 4.43 -20.94
N ALA A 121 -7.86 4.99 -19.85
CA ALA A 121 -9.29 4.89 -19.57
C ALA A 121 -10.15 5.66 -20.55
N PHE A 122 -9.64 6.70 -21.23
CA PHE A 122 -10.40 7.42 -22.24
C PHE A 122 -10.79 6.47 -23.40
N PRO A 123 -12.04 6.51 -23.92
CA PRO A 123 -13.10 7.49 -23.70
C PRO A 123 -14.03 7.22 -22.50
N PHE A 124 -13.61 6.40 -21.54
CA PHE A 124 -14.38 6.01 -20.36
C PHE A 124 -15.68 5.30 -20.71
N THR A 125 -15.74 4.63 -21.86
CA THR A 125 -16.89 3.79 -22.23
C THR A 125 -16.82 2.45 -21.52
N LYS A 126 -17.97 1.81 -21.33
CA LYS A 126 -18.08 0.51 -20.67
C LYS A 126 -17.19 -0.52 -21.36
N GLU A 127 -17.21 -0.56 -22.69
CA GLU A 127 -16.41 -1.47 -23.49
C GLU A 127 -14.90 -1.25 -23.28
N LYS A 128 -14.48 0.02 -23.16
CA LYS A 128 -13.07 0.36 -22.95
C LYS A 128 -12.61 -0.04 -21.55
N LEU A 129 -13.41 0.26 -20.53
CA LEU A 129 -13.09 -0.12 -19.15
C LEU A 129 -13.09 -1.64 -18.98
N ASP A 130 -14.02 -2.35 -19.62
CA ASP A 130 -14.07 -3.82 -19.61
C ASP A 130 -12.92 -4.45 -20.39
N GLU A 131 -12.40 -3.80 -21.44
CA GLU A 131 -11.15 -4.19 -22.09
C GLU A 131 -9.96 -4.08 -21.13
N LEU A 132 -9.81 -2.93 -20.45
CA LEU A 132 -8.70 -2.70 -19.51
C LEU A 132 -8.74 -3.69 -18.33
N ARG A 133 -9.93 -3.92 -17.76
CA ARG A 133 -10.14 -4.90 -16.68
C ARG A 133 -9.78 -6.32 -17.14
N ARG A 134 -10.15 -6.71 -18.37
CA ARG A 134 -9.79 -8.01 -18.93
C ARG A 134 -8.28 -8.15 -19.15
N GLU A 135 -7.61 -7.09 -19.60
CA GLU A 135 -6.16 -7.10 -19.79
C GLU A 135 -5.41 -7.17 -18.45
N GLU A 136 -5.84 -6.43 -17.43
CA GLU A 136 -5.31 -6.55 -16.06
C GLU A 136 -5.51 -7.97 -15.52
N LYS A 137 -6.72 -8.52 -15.65
CA LYS A 137 -7.02 -9.90 -15.25
C LYS A 137 -6.11 -10.89 -15.97
N ARG A 138 -5.93 -10.74 -17.29
CA ARG A 138 -5.04 -11.60 -18.07
C ARG A 138 -3.60 -11.54 -17.55
N LYS A 139 -3.10 -10.34 -17.21
CA LYS A 139 -1.77 -10.17 -16.60
C LYS A 139 -1.66 -10.84 -15.23
N HIS A 140 -2.70 -10.80 -14.40
CA HIS A 140 -2.76 -11.55 -13.13
C HIS A 140 -2.82 -13.07 -13.34
N ASP A 141 -3.68 -13.53 -14.24
CA ASP A 141 -3.85 -14.94 -14.57
C ASP A 141 -2.57 -15.52 -15.19
N SER A 142 -1.78 -14.73 -15.92
CA SER A 142 -0.47 -15.11 -16.48
C SER A 142 0.74 -14.66 -15.64
N GLN A 143 0.51 -14.21 -14.39
CA GLN A 143 1.60 -13.75 -13.51
C GLN A 143 2.63 -14.85 -13.28
N THR A 144 3.90 -14.48 -13.36
CA THR A 144 5.07 -15.28 -12.97
C THR A 144 6.11 -14.35 -12.35
N VAL A 145 7.08 -14.89 -11.59
CA VAL A 145 8.19 -14.08 -11.05
C VAL A 145 8.96 -13.36 -12.16
N THR A 146 9.24 -14.05 -13.27
CA THR A 146 9.94 -13.47 -14.43
C THR A 146 9.15 -12.31 -15.03
N ASN A 147 7.84 -12.46 -15.26
CA ASN A 147 7.02 -11.39 -15.84
C ASN A 147 6.88 -10.16 -14.92
N LEU A 148 7.00 -10.36 -13.61
CA LEU A 148 6.97 -9.27 -12.63
C LEU A 148 8.30 -8.52 -12.54
N LEU A 149 9.43 -9.22 -12.63
CA LEU A 149 10.74 -8.65 -12.28
C LEU A 149 11.63 -8.30 -13.49
N THR A 150 11.27 -8.73 -14.69
CA THR A 150 12.00 -8.42 -15.94
C THR A 150 11.34 -7.31 -16.74
N ASN A 151 12.11 -6.72 -17.65
CA ASN A 151 11.63 -5.83 -18.71
C ASN A 151 12.48 -6.04 -19.98
N PRO A 152 12.14 -5.45 -21.15
CA PRO A 152 12.86 -5.69 -22.39
C PRO A 152 14.37 -5.35 -22.35
N GLU A 153 14.79 -4.51 -21.42
CA GLU A 153 16.18 -4.06 -21.29
C GLU A 153 16.95 -4.82 -20.20
N ARG A 154 16.26 -5.61 -19.34
CA ARG A 154 16.86 -6.12 -18.11
C ARG A 154 16.17 -7.38 -17.57
N ASP A 155 16.97 -8.40 -17.28
CA ASP A 155 16.54 -9.71 -16.78
C ASP A 155 17.27 -10.16 -15.49
N TYR A 156 17.98 -9.24 -14.83
CA TYR A 156 18.77 -9.51 -13.62
C TYR A 156 18.34 -8.66 -12.41
N LEU A 157 18.87 -9.00 -11.23
CA LEU A 157 18.77 -8.30 -9.96
C LEU A 157 20.17 -8.00 -9.43
N LEU A 158 20.27 -7.11 -8.44
CA LEU A 158 21.52 -6.78 -7.76
C LEU A 158 21.66 -7.61 -6.48
N ASP A 159 22.84 -8.18 -6.24
CA ASP A 159 23.25 -8.80 -4.98
C ASP A 159 24.44 -8.03 -4.37
N GLN A 160 24.32 -7.65 -3.10
CA GLN A 160 25.36 -6.96 -2.33
C GLN A 160 26.13 -7.86 -1.35
N THR A 161 25.70 -9.10 -1.13
CA THR A 161 26.33 -10.00 -0.15
C THR A 161 27.74 -10.45 -0.56
N ILE A 162 28.06 -10.37 -1.85
CA ILE A 162 29.34 -10.82 -2.42
C ILE A 162 30.43 -9.75 -2.32
N THR A 163 30.07 -8.46 -2.25
CA THR A 163 31.01 -7.35 -2.09
C THR A 163 31.75 -7.39 -0.73
N ARG A 164 31.19 -8.10 0.26
CA ARG A 164 31.73 -8.22 1.61
C ARG A 164 32.76 -9.35 1.81
N LYS A 165 32.89 -10.29 0.86
CA LYS A 165 33.78 -11.47 0.97
C LYS A 165 35.19 -11.27 0.39
N VAL A 166 35.45 -10.18 -0.34
CA VAL A 166 36.76 -9.92 -0.96
C VAL A 166 37.53 -8.88 -0.16
N GLY A 167 38.10 -9.31 0.97
CA GLY A 167 39.04 -8.52 1.74
C GLY A 167 40.34 -8.32 0.94
N HIS A 168 40.72 -7.05 0.74
CA HIS A 168 42.03 -6.58 0.26
C HIS A 168 42.57 -7.22 -1.03
N SER A 169 42.29 -6.57 -2.16
CA SER A 169 43.25 -6.20 -3.22
C SER A 169 42.50 -5.95 -4.52
N VAL A 170 42.48 -4.68 -4.95
CA VAL A 170 42.12 -4.19 -6.30
C VAL A 170 40.98 -4.92 -7.02
N LEU A 171 39.75 -4.41 -6.83
CA LEU A 171 38.85 -4.04 -7.93
C LEU A 171 37.85 -3.00 -7.41
N SER A 172 37.58 -2.01 -8.25
CA SER A 172 36.81 -0.80 -8.00
C SER A 172 35.37 -1.03 -7.50
N ALA A 173 34.82 0.02 -6.90
CA ALA A 173 33.51 0.22 -6.25
C ALA A 173 32.20 -0.21 -6.99
N TYR A 174 32.21 -1.18 -7.91
CA TYR A 174 31.05 -1.43 -8.79
C TYR A 174 30.78 -2.91 -9.14
N THR A 175 31.17 -3.88 -8.31
CA THR A 175 30.75 -5.27 -8.56
C THR A 175 29.52 -5.61 -7.72
N CYS A 176 28.37 -5.02 -8.08
CA CYS A 176 27.09 -5.67 -7.80
C CYS A 176 27.05 -6.92 -8.67
N LEU A 177 26.93 -8.11 -8.08
CA LEU A 177 26.78 -9.32 -8.87
C LEU A 177 25.36 -9.33 -9.43
N PHE A 178 25.25 -9.43 -10.76
CA PHE A 178 23.97 -9.55 -11.42
C PHE A 178 23.42 -10.97 -11.22
N VAL A 179 22.26 -11.08 -10.59
CA VAL A 179 21.56 -12.34 -10.35
C VAL A 179 20.44 -12.48 -11.37
N PRO A 180 20.44 -13.48 -12.27
CA PRO A 180 19.35 -13.67 -13.21
C PRO A 180 18.03 -13.84 -12.48
N VAL A 181 16.97 -13.14 -12.90
CA VAL A 181 15.63 -13.25 -12.31
C VAL A 181 15.12 -14.69 -12.35
N ASP A 182 15.51 -15.44 -13.38
CA ASP A 182 15.16 -16.85 -13.55
C ASP A 182 15.64 -17.75 -12.40
N SER A 183 16.67 -17.34 -11.65
CA SER A 183 17.12 -18.05 -10.44
C SER A 183 16.10 -18.03 -9.30
N LEU A 184 15.07 -17.17 -9.37
CA LEU A 184 13.99 -17.08 -8.39
C LEU A 184 12.80 -18.00 -8.70
N LYS A 185 12.77 -18.67 -9.86
CA LYS A 185 11.70 -19.62 -10.20
C LYS A 185 11.65 -20.76 -9.17
N GLY A 186 10.44 -21.08 -8.69
CA GLY A 186 10.24 -22.13 -7.68
C GLY A 186 10.51 -21.69 -6.23
N LYS A 187 10.93 -20.44 -6.00
CA LYS A 187 11.13 -19.89 -4.64
C LYS A 187 9.92 -19.09 -4.19
N THR A 188 9.73 -19.01 -2.87
CA THR A 188 8.86 -17.96 -2.31
C THR A 188 9.62 -16.63 -2.36
N VAL A 189 9.04 -15.59 -2.95
CA VAL A 189 9.69 -14.29 -3.15
C VAL A 189 8.91 -13.18 -2.47
N GLY A 190 9.55 -12.42 -1.59
CA GLY A 190 9.01 -11.20 -1.01
C GLY A 190 9.42 -9.97 -1.83
N LEU A 191 8.46 -9.25 -2.42
CA LEU A 191 8.71 -7.93 -3.02
C LEU A 191 8.60 -6.87 -1.94
N TYR A 192 9.75 -6.28 -1.55
CA TYR A 192 9.82 -5.32 -0.46
C TYR A 192 9.94 -3.89 -1.00
N LEU A 193 8.82 -3.16 -1.02
CA LEU A 193 8.78 -1.74 -1.41
C LEU A 193 9.08 -0.88 -0.19
N SER A 194 10.19 -0.13 -0.22
CA SER A 194 10.72 0.60 0.93
C SER A 194 11.60 1.78 0.50
N ALA A 195 11.93 2.68 1.43
CA ALA A 195 12.86 3.78 1.19
C ALA A 195 13.52 4.28 2.48
N GLN A 196 14.74 4.82 2.38
CA GLN A 196 15.52 5.32 3.51
C GLN A 196 14.90 6.57 4.15
N TRP A 197 14.30 7.44 3.35
CA TRP A 197 13.67 8.68 3.84
C TRP A 197 12.38 8.43 4.63
N CYS A 198 11.88 7.19 4.64
CA CYS A 198 10.62 6.82 5.28
C CYS A 198 10.90 6.20 6.66
N MET A 199 10.57 6.92 7.74
CA MET A 199 10.85 6.44 9.10
C MET A 199 10.24 5.05 9.40
N PRO A 200 8.95 4.78 9.08
CA PRO A 200 8.39 3.43 9.26
C PRO A 200 9.12 2.33 8.48
N CYS A 201 9.74 2.66 7.33
CA CYS A 201 10.55 1.72 6.57
C CYS A 201 11.84 1.37 7.31
N VAL A 202 12.54 2.39 7.81
CA VAL A 202 13.79 2.23 8.55
C VAL A 202 13.57 1.45 9.85
N GLU A 203 12.44 1.63 10.52
CA GLU A 203 12.06 0.86 11.71
C GLU A 203 11.73 -0.61 11.40
N PHE A 204 11.03 -0.87 10.29
CA PHE A 204 10.62 -2.22 9.92
C PHE A 204 11.76 -3.08 9.37
N THR A 205 12.73 -2.49 8.67
CA THR A 205 13.80 -3.24 7.98
C THR A 205 14.64 -4.14 8.91
N PRO A 206 15.13 -3.69 10.08
CA PRO A 206 15.86 -4.56 11.01
C PRO A 206 15.05 -5.79 11.45
N LYS A 207 13.74 -5.62 11.68
CA LYS A 207 12.83 -6.72 12.02
C LYS A 207 12.70 -7.71 10.86
N LEU A 208 12.51 -7.19 9.64
CA LEU A 208 12.45 -8.01 8.43
C LEU A 208 13.75 -8.79 8.19
N ILE A 209 14.91 -8.17 8.42
CA ILE A 209 16.23 -8.84 8.32
C ILE A 209 16.32 -10.03 9.28
N SER A 210 15.95 -9.83 10.55
CA SER A 210 15.98 -10.90 11.55
C SER A 210 15.08 -12.07 11.16
N ILE A 211 13.84 -11.78 10.74
CA ILE A 211 12.86 -12.80 10.36
C ILE A 211 13.26 -13.53 9.07
N TYR A 212 13.78 -12.80 8.08
CA TYR A 212 14.34 -13.39 6.86
C TYR A 212 15.43 -14.42 7.20
N GLN A 213 16.39 -14.06 8.05
CA GLN A 213 17.48 -14.96 8.45
C GLN A 213 16.96 -16.22 9.16
N LYS A 214 16.00 -16.07 10.08
CA LYS A 214 15.38 -17.21 10.76
C LYS A 214 14.65 -18.15 9.79
N ILE A 215 13.89 -17.61 8.84
CA ILE A 215 13.22 -18.41 7.80
C ILE A 215 14.25 -19.16 6.95
N LYS A 216 15.31 -18.46 6.47
CA LYS A 216 16.39 -19.09 5.69
C LYS A 216 17.05 -20.23 6.46
N GLN A 217 17.35 -20.02 7.74
CA GLN A 217 17.93 -21.04 8.60
C GLN A 217 17.01 -22.26 8.75
N ALA A 218 15.73 -22.05 9.07
CA ALA A 218 14.76 -23.13 9.23
C ALA A 218 14.58 -23.94 7.94
N LEU A 219 14.58 -23.29 6.77
CA LEU A 219 14.51 -23.95 5.46
C LEU A 219 15.75 -24.79 5.17
N GLN A 220 16.93 -24.28 5.51
CA GLN A 220 18.19 -25.01 5.35
C GLN A 220 18.22 -26.27 6.24
N GLU A 221 17.75 -26.17 7.49
CA GLU A 221 17.68 -27.29 8.43
C GLU A 221 16.65 -28.34 8.02
N LYS A 222 15.48 -27.92 7.50
CA LYS A 222 14.40 -28.80 7.07
C LYS A 222 14.76 -29.64 5.84
N GLY A 223 15.62 -29.13 4.95
CA GLY A 223 16.14 -29.86 3.79
C GLY A 223 15.04 -30.35 2.84
N GLY A 224 14.44 -29.45 2.05
CA GLY A 224 13.30 -29.79 1.18
C GLY A 224 13.26 -29.11 -0.19
N GLY A 225 14.31 -28.37 -0.57
CA GLY A 225 14.35 -27.60 -1.82
C GLY A 225 13.49 -26.32 -1.81
N GLU A 226 12.70 -26.10 -0.75
CA GLU A 226 12.03 -24.83 -0.46
C GLU A 226 13.07 -23.73 -0.22
N ASP A 227 12.83 -22.54 -0.77
CA ASP A 227 13.69 -21.38 -0.55
C ASP A 227 12.84 -20.10 -0.44
N PHE A 228 13.39 -19.12 0.27
CA PHE A 228 12.81 -17.80 0.45
C PHE A 228 13.83 -16.76 0.00
N GLU A 229 13.38 -15.78 -0.80
CA GLU A 229 14.21 -14.65 -1.18
C GLU A 229 13.42 -13.35 -1.11
N ILE A 230 14.08 -12.23 -0.84
CA ILE A 230 13.47 -10.90 -0.90
C ILE A 230 14.08 -10.10 -2.05
N VAL A 231 13.26 -9.34 -2.74
CA VAL A 231 13.68 -8.36 -3.76
C VAL A 231 13.26 -6.97 -3.28
N PHE A 232 14.25 -6.16 -2.94
CA PHE A 232 14.08 -4.76 -2.61
C PHE A 232 13.70 -3.96 -3.86
N VAL A 233 12.62 -3.20 -3.73
CA VAL A 233 12.09 -2.28 -4.73
C VAL A 233 12.16 -0.89 -4.12
N SER A 234 13.16 -0.12 -4.53
CA SER A 234 13.45 1.16 -3.90
C SER A 234 12.49 2.27 -4.34
N ASN A 235 12.01 3.01 -3.35
CA ASN A 235 11.33 4.30 -3.50
C ASN A 235 12.24 5.48 -3.12
N ASP A 236 13.56 5.28 -3.06
CA ASP A 236 14.53 6.34 -2.77
C ASP A 236 14.57 7.40 -3.88
N ARG A 237 15.00 8.60 -3.52
CA ARG A 237 14.98 9.77 -4.42
C ARG A 237 16.26 9.89 -5.25
N ASP A 238 17.34 9.30 -4.76
CA ASP A 238 18.69 9.38 -5.34
C ASP A 238 19.47 8.07 -5.11
N GLN A 239 20.53 7.91 -5.92
CA GLN A 239 21.37 6.72 -5.95
C GLN A 239 22.10 6.48 -4.62
N SER A 240 22.55 7.55 -3.94
CA SER A 240 23.34 7.42 -2.71
C SER A 240 22.47 6.90 -1.56
N SER A 241 21.24 7.41 -1.45
CA SER A 241 20.26 6.91 -0.48
C SER A 241 19.92 5.44 -0.74
N PHE A 242 19.70 5.07 -2.01
CA PHE A 242 19.48 3.68 -2.41
C PHE A 242 20.64 2.77 -1.99
N GLU A 243 21.88 3.12 -2.36
CA GLU A 243 23.07 2.31 -2.06
C GLU A 243 23.31 2.18 -0.56
N SER A 244 23.17 3.28 0.19
CA SER A 244 23.34 3.29 1.65
C SER A 244 22.33 2.38 2.34
N TYR A 245 21.06 2.44 1.93
CA TYR A 245 19.99 1.69 2.57
C TYR A 245 19.98 0.22 2.14
N PHE A 246 20.11 -0.05 0.84
CA PHE A 246 20.26 -1.40 0.31
C PHE A 246 21.50 -2.08 0.92
N GLY A 247 22.57 -1.31 1.19
CA GLY A 247 23.79 -1.72 1.90
C GLY A 247 23.58 -2.43 3.24
N THR A 248 22.40 -2.25 3.85
CA THR A 248 22.05 -2.86 5.14
C THR A 248 21.30 -4.20 4.99
N MET A 249 20.86 -4.53 3.78
CA MET A 249 19.90 -5.62 3.52
C MET A 249 20.62 -6.89 3.02
N PRO A 250 20.25 -8.10 3.49
CA PRO A 250 20.91 -9.35 3.12
C PRO A 250 20.31 -10.02 1.86
N TRP A 251 19.51 -9.30 1.07
CA TRP A 251 18.70 -9.85 -0.02
C TRP A 251 18.97 -9.11 -1.35
N LEU A 252 18.21 -9.41 -2.40
CA LEU A 252 18.42 -8.85 -3.74
C LEU A 252 17.71 -7.51 -3.93
N ALA A 253 18.05 -6.74 -4.96
CA ALA A 253 17.32 -5.52 -5.33
C ALA A 253 17.10 -5.37 -6.84
N LEU A 254 16.03 -4.66 -7.21
CA LEU A 254 15.95 -4.03 -8.52
C LEU A 254 17.01 -2.92 -8.61
N PRO A 255 17.60 -2.69 -9.80
CA PRO A 255 18.43 -1.50 -10.02
C PRO A 255 17.69 -0.20 -9.67
N PHE A 256 18.43 0.80 -9.19
CA PHE A 256 17.84 2.11 -8.90
C PHE A 256 17.21 2.72 -10.16
N ARG A 257 16.02 3.32 -10.01
CA ARG A 257 15.21 3.89 -11.10
C ARG A 257 14.77 2.90 -12.18
N ASP A 258 14.82 1.61 -11.91
CA ASP A 258 14.27 0.63 -12.82
C ASP A 258 12.75 0.86 -13.03
N PRO A 259 12.25 0.91 -14.27
CA PRO A 259 10.84 1.19 -14.55
C PRO A 259 9.90 0.13 -13.96
N THR A 260 10.39 -1.11 -13.77
CA THR A 260 9.64 -2.20 -13.15
C THR A 260 9.18 -1.83 -11.74
N ALA A 261 9.92 -1.02 -10.97
CA ALA A 261 9.50 -0.59 -9.64
C ALA A 261 8.14 0.14 -9.67
N ARG A 262 7.95 1.05 -10.63
CA ARG A 262 6.69 1.78 -10.82
C ARG A 262 5.58 0.86 -11.31
N THR A 263 5.90 -0.05 -12.23
CA THR A 263 4.96 -1.06 -12.73
C THR A 263 4.45 -1.96 -11.60
N LEU A 264 5.33 -2.42 -10.71
CA LEU A 264 4.97 -3.24 -9.55
C LEU A 264 4.08 -2.48 -8.57
N ALA A 265 4.43 -1.24 -8.24
CA ALA A 265 3.62 -0.41 -7.35
C ALA A 265 2.20 -0.23 -7.91
N LYS A 266 2.07 0.00 -9.23
CA LYS A 266 0.76 0.07 -9.90
C LYS A 266 0.03 -1.27 -9.91
N TYR A 267 0.72 -2.34 -10.31
CA TYR A 267 0.15 -3.69 -10.45
C TYR A 267 -0.42 -4.23 -9.13
N PHE A 268 0.25 -3.92 -8.02
CA PHE A 268 -0.19 -4.35 -6.69
C PHE A 268 -1.03 -3.31 -5.95
N ASP A 269 -1.28 -2.15 -6.56
CA ASP A 269 -1.99 -1.02 -5.98
C ASP A 269 -1.37 -0.57 -4.64
N VAL A 270 -0.06 -0.36 -4.64
CA VAL A 270 0.71 0.00 -3.44
C VAL A 270 0.52 1.47 -3.10
N GLN A 271 -0.28 1.73 -2.07
CA GLN A 271 -0.59 3.08 -1.59
C GLN A 271 0.45 3.62 -0.60
N TRP A 272 1.06 2.74 0.20
CA TRP A 272 1.96 3.13 1.30
C TRP A 272 3.16 2.19 1.42
N ILE A 273 4.28 2.73 1.90
CA ILE A 273 5.48 1.97 2.26
C ILE A 273 5.74 2.07 3.79
N PRO A 274 6.37 1.05 4.42
CA PRO A 274 6.85 -0.19 3.81
C PRO A 274 5.70 -1.14 3.43
N CYS A 275 5.86 -1.82 2.29
CA CYS A 275 4.96 -2.85 1.79
C CYS A 275 5.76 -4.11 1.46
N LEU A 276 5.24 -5.28 1.84
CA LEU A 276 5.85 -6.56 1.51
C LEU A 276 4.78 -7.46 0.89
N ILE A 277 4.96 -7.78 -0.40
CA ILE A 277 4.07 -8.65 -1.17
C ILE A 277 4.75 -10.00 -1.33
N ILE A 278 4.05 -11.07 -1.01
CA ILE A 278 4.57 -12.44 -1.10
C ILE A 278 4.09 -13.09 -2.39
N ILE A 279 5.05 -13.58 -3.17
CA ILE A 279 4.87 -14.38 -4.38
C ILE A 279 5.26 -15.82 -4.04
N GLY A 280 4.39 -16.77 -4.37
CA GLY A 280 4.61 -18.18 -4.13
C GLY A 280 5.59 -18.81 -5.12
N PRO A 281 6.00 -20.06 -4.89
CA PRO A 281 6.91 -20.79 -5.77
C PRO A 281 6.35 -21.00 -7.18
N ASP A 282 5.03 -20.95 -7.35
CA ASP A 282 4.32 -20.99 -8.64
C ASP A 282 4.34 -19.65 -9.39
N GLY A 283 4.90 -18.60 -8.79
CA GLY A 283 4.92 -17.25 -9.33
C GLY A 283 3.63 -16.46 -9.15
N LYS A 284 2.65 -16.98 -8.39
CA LYS A 284 1.39 -16.30 -8.06
C LYS A 284 1.50 -15.53 -6.77
N THR A 285 0.69 -14.48 -6.65
CA THR A 285 0.65 -13.70 -5.41
C THR A 285 -0.07 -14.50 -4.34
N VAL A 286 0.64 -14.76 -3.26
CA VAL A 286 0.09 -15.40 -2.06
C VAL A 286 -0.62 -14.36 -1.21
N THR A 287 0.03 -13.22 -0.93
CA THR A 287 -0.59 -12.15 -0.15
C THR A 287 0.08 -10.80 -0.39
N LYS A 288 -0.71 -9.73 -0.30
CA LYS A 288 -0.20 -8.34 -0.27
C LYS A 288 0.05 -7.84 1.17
N GLN A 289 -0.29 -8.66 2.17
CA GLN A 289 -0.24 -8.32 3.59
C GLN A 289 1.01 -8.86 4.30
N GLY A 290 2.08 -9.16 3.55
CA GLY A 290 3.30 -9.80 4.11
C GLY A 290 3.89 -9.03 5.29
N ARG A 291 3.87 -7.68 5.24
CA ARG A 291 4.33 -6.84 6.36
C ARG A 291 3.51 -7.09 7.63
N ASN A 292 2.18 -7.15 7.49
CA ASN A 292 1.28 -7.38 8.62
C ASN A 292 1.48 -8.80 9.19
N LEU A 293 1.60 -9.81 8.34
CA LEU A 293 1.85 -11.18 8.77
C LEU A 293 3.19 -11.33 9.49
N ILE A 294 4.25 -10.66 9.03
CA ILE A 294 5.55 -10.62 9.72
C ILE A 294 5.44 -9.93 11.08
N ASN A 295 4.66 -8.87 11.18
CA ASN A 295 4.45 -8.18 12.45
C ASN A 295 3.69 -9.04 13.47
N LEU A 296 2.67 -9.77 13.02
CA LEU A 296 1.79 -10.59 13.87
C LEU A 296 2.41 -11.95 14.22
N TYR A 297 2.94 -12.66 13.23
CA TYR A 297 3.32 -14.06 13.34
C TYR A 297 4.84 -14.30 13.21
N GLN A 298 5.63 -13.25 12.96
CA GLN A 298 7.09 -13.32 12.83
C GLN A 298 7.52 -14.38 11.79
N GLU A 299 8.55 -15.18 12.06
CA GLU A 299 8.98 -16.29 11.19
C GLU A 299 7.91 -17.37 10.97
N ASN A 300 6.96 -17.53 11.91
CA ASN A 300 5.91 -18.54 11.79
C ASN A 300 4.89 -18.20 10.70
N ALA A 301 4.89 -16.95 10.23
CA ALA A 301 4.09 -16.53 9.09
C ALA A 301 4.39 -17.35 7.83
N TYR A 302 5.64 -17.83 7.65
CA TYR A 302 6.03 -18.61 6.47
C TYR A 302 5.23 -19.92 6.38
N PRO A 303 4.71 -20.31 5.19
CA PRO A 303 4.95 -19.74 3.85
C PRO A 303 3.97 -18.63 3.42
N PHE A 304 3.34 -17.95 4.38
CA PHE A 304 2.42 -16.82 4.22
C PHE A 304 1.10 -17.17 3.52
N THR A 305 0.79 -18.46 3.37
CA THR A 305 -0.45 -18.94 2.75
C THR A 305 -1.64 -18.76 3.68
N ASP A 306 -2.82 -18.56 3.12
CA ASP A 306 -4.07 -18.45 3.89
C ASP A 306 -4.26 -19.66 4.81
N ALA A 307 -3.99 -20.88 4.32
CA ALA A 307 -4.06 -22.09 5.13
C ALA A 307 -3.10 -22.08 6.34
N LYS A 308 -1.92 -21.48 6.20
CA LYS A 308 -0.98 -21.34 7.33
C LYS A 308 -1.48 -20.27 8.31
N VAL A 309 -1.98 -19.15 7.81
CA VAL A 309 -2.55 -18.08 8.64
C VAL A 309 -3.75 -18.62 9.45
N GLU A 310 -4.68 -19.32 8.79
CA GLU A 310 -5.82 -19.97 9.47
C GLU A 310 -5.37 -20.97 10.55
N SER A 311 -4.27 -21.71 10.32
CA SER A 311 -3.71 -22.62 11.34
C SER A 311 -3.22 -21.86 12.56
N LEU A 312 -2.49 -20.75 12.35
CA LEU A 312 -1.96 -19.92 13.43
C LEU A 312 -3.09 -19.27 14.24
N GLU A 313 -4.13 -18.79 13.57
CA GLU A 313 -5.31 -18.22 14.21
C GLU A 313 -6.05 -19.26 15.06
N LYS A 314 -6.21 -20.48 14.56
CA LYS A 314 -6.79 -21.60 15.33
C LYS A 314 -5.94 -21.99 16.54
N GLU A 315 -4.61 -22.01 16.39
CA GLU A 315 -3.69 -22.28 17.51
C GLU A 315 -3.79 -21.18 18.58
N MET A 316 -3.89 -19.91 18.18
CA MET A 316 -4.10 -18.79 19.10
C MET A 316 -5.45 -18.87 19.82
N GLU A 317 -6.52 -19.20 19.10
CA GLU A 317 -7.86 -19.40 19.67
C GLU A 317 -7.87 -20.53 20.70
N GLU A 318 -7.25 -21.67 20.38
CA GLU A 318 -7.17 -22.80 21.31
C GLU A 318 -6.32 -22.45 22.54
N ALA A 319 -5.19 -21.77 22.35
CA ALA A 319 -4.35 -21.30 23.45
C ALA A 319 -5.12 -20.31 24.36
N ALA A 320 -5.94 -19.43 23.77
CA ALA A 320 -6.73 -18.45 24.51
C ALA A 320 -7.73 -19.10 25.48
N LYS A 321 -8.27 -20.28 25.17
CA LYS A 321 -9.18 -21.02 26.08
C LYS A 321 -8.54 -21.40 27.42
N SER A 322 -7.21 -21.52 27.45
CA SER A 322 -6.43 -21.84 28.66
C SER A 322 -6.01 -20.60 29.45
N LEU A 323 -6.21 -19.40 28.90
CA LEU A 323 -5.82 -18.16 29.55
C LEU A 323 -6.84 -17.72 30.60
N PRO A 324 -6.39 -17.09 31.69
CA PRO A 324 -7.27 -16.42 32.64
C PRO A 324 -8.15 -15.35 31.96
N ARG A 325 -9.39 -15.20 32.42
CA ARG A 325 -10.30 -14.16 31.88
C ARG A 325 -9.85 -12.74 32.23
N SER A 326 -9.09 -12.57 33.31
CA SER A 326 -8.61 -11.28 33.78
C SER A 326 -7.32 -11.42 34.56
N GLU A 327 -6.39 -10.48 34.39
CA GLU A 327 -5.08 -10.47 35.05
C GLU A 327 -4.64 -9.05 35.40
N TYR A 328 -3.87 -8.91 36.47
CA TYR A 328 -3.15 -7.67 36.78
C TYR A 328 -1.78 -7.68 36.12
N HIS A 329 -1.37 -6.57 35.51
CA HIS A 329 -0.10 -6.46 34.77
C HIS A 329 0.87 -5.51 35.47
N ALA A 330 2.13 -5.88 35.65
CA ALA A 330 3.12 -5.05 36.34
C ALA A 330 3.27 -3.62 35.77
N GLY A 331 3.08 -3.44 34.46
CA GLY A 331 3.13 -2.15 33.77
C GLY A 331 1.83 -1.32 33.82
N HIS A 332 0.77 -1.82 34.44
CA HIS A 332 -0.55 -1.15 34.43
C HIS A 332 -1.36 -1.38 35.71
N ARG A 333 -2.05 -0.35 36.20
CA ARG A 333 -2.71 -0.39 37.52
C ARG A 333 -4.10 -1.03 37.52
N HIS A 334 -4.85 -0.91 36.42
CA HIS A 334 -6.20 -1.47 36.32
C HIS A 334 -6.15 -2.96 35.98
N LEU A 335 -7.23 -3.67 36.32
CA LEU A 335 -7.41 -5.06 35.93
C LEU A 335 -7.57 -5.16 34.41
N LEU A 336 -6.79 -6.02 33.76
CA LEU A 336 -6.92 -6.25 32.33
C LEU A 336 -7.85 -7.43 32.09
N THR A 337 -8.76 -7.30 31.12
CA THR A 337 -9.69 -8.36 30.70
C THR A 337 -9.22 -8.96 29.39
N LEU A 338 -9.24 -10.28 29.28
CA LEU A 338 -8.96 -10.98 28.04
C LEU A 338 -10.11 -10.72 27.05
N VAL A 339 -9.80 -10.08 25.92
CA VAL A 339 -10.73 -9.75 24.84
C VAL A 339 -10.30 -10.43 23.55
N SER A 340 -11.30 -10.77 22.74
CA SER A 340 -11.15 -11.24 21.35
C SER A 340 -11.65 -10.19 20.36
N GLU A 341 -11.41 -10.39 19.07
CA GLU A 341 -11.85 -9.52 17.98
C GLU A 341 -13.33 -9.13 18.03
N GLY A 342 -14.22 -10.06 18.41
CA GLY A 342 -15.65 -9.77 18.53
C GLY A 342 -16.07 -9.00 19.80
N SER A 343 -15.14 -8.76 20.73
CA SER A 343 -15.43 -8.22 22.08
C SER A 343 -14.52 -7.07 22.52
N GLY A 344 -13.63 -6.62 21.63
CA GLY A 344 -12.71 -5.49 21.90
C GLY A 344 -11.27 -5.68 21.39
N GLY A 345 -10.88 -6.89 20.98
CA GLY A 345 -9.53 -7.25 20.53
C GLY A 345 -9.33 -7.16 19.01
N GLY A 346 -9.31 -5.95 18.45
CA GLY A 346 -8.95 -5.75 17.04
C GLY A 346 -7.43 -5.77 16.79
N PRO A 347 -6.95 -5.17 15.70
CA PRO A 347 -5.54 -4.77 15.57
C PRO A 347 -5.17 -3.75 16.65
N PHE A 348 -4.08 -3.99 17.39
CA PHE A 348 -3.60 -3.10 18.45
C PHE A 348 -2.07 -2.98 18.47
N ILE A 349 -1.55 -1.98 19.17
CA ILE A 349 -0.12 -1.89 19.52
C ILE A 349 0.02 -2.23 21.00
N CYS A 350 0.80 -3.27 21.30
CA CYS A 350 1.01 -3.72 22.67
C CYS A 350 1.76 -2.67 23.46
N CYS A 351 1.15 -2.19 24.56
CA CYS A 351 1.71 -1.14 25.40
C CYS A 351 2.92 -1.59 26.24
N ASP A 352 3.28 -2.88 26.24
CA ASP A 352 4.43 -3.42 26.96
C ASP A 352 5.66 -3.58 26.05
N CYS A 353 5.48 -4.08 24.83
CA CYS A 353 6.57 -4.36 23.89
C CYS A 353 6.60 -3.48 22.64
N ASP A 354 5.60 -2.61 22.47
CA ASP A 354 5.43 -1.72 21.31
C ASP A 354 5.32 -2.47 19.95
N GLU A 355 5.00 -3.77 20.00
CA GLU A 355 4.76 -4.58 18.81
C GLU A 355 3.26 -4.66 18.49
N GLN A 356 2.95 -4.73 17.19
CA GLN A 356 1.60 -4.94 16.70
C GLN A 356 1.03 -6.30 17.16
N GLY A 357 -0.23 -6.32 17.58
CA GLY A 357 -1.02 -7.51 17.87
C GLY A 357 -2.34 -7.51 17.11
N SER A 358 -3.01 -8.65 17.08
CA SER A 358 -4.37 -8.81 16.52
C SER A 358 -5.08 -9.98 17.20
N GLY A 359 -6.41 -9.92 17.27
CA GLY A 359 -7.25 -10.99 17.78
C GLY A 359 -7.35 -10.98 19.31
N TRP A 360 -6.50 -11.76 19.97
CA TRP A 360 -6.54 -11.90 21.44
C TRP A 360 -5.62 -10.90 22.13
N ALA A 361 -6.17 -10.12 23.07
CA ALA A 361 -5.47 -9.11 23.85
C ALA A 361 -5.94 -9.09 25.30
N TYR A 362 -5.10 -8.64 26.21
CA TYR A 362 -5.56 -8.19 27.52
C TYR A 362 -5.75 -6.67 27.48
N GLN A 363 -6.99 -6.22 27.64
CA GLN A 363 -7.39 -4.83 27.52
C GLN A 363 -7.92 -4.30 28.86
N CYS A 364 -7.47 -3.10 29.23
CA CYS A 364 -8.09 -2.30 30.26
C CYS A 364 -9.31 -1.59 29.68
N LEU A 365 -10.51 -1.97 30.12
CA LEU A 365 -11.76 -1.35 29.64
C LEU A 365 -11.93 0.10 30.12
N GLU A 366 -11.18 0.53 31.13
CA GLU A 366 -11.25 1.89 31.67
C GLU A 366 -10.43 2.90 30.86
N CYS A 367 -9.26 2.50 30.34
CA CYS A 367 -8.34 3.44 29.69
C CYS A 367 -7.79 2.97 28.34
N GLY A 368 -8.20 1.79 27.85
CA GLY A 368 -7.74 1.25 26.56
C GLY A 368 -6.30 0.76 26.55
N TYR A 369 -5.71 0.46 27.71
CA TYR A 369 -4.36 -0.14 27.77
C TYR A 369 -4.43 -1.59 27.27
N GLU A 370 -3.67 -1.92 26.23
CA GLU A 370 -3.72 -3.22 25.56
C GLU A 370 -2.35 -3.89 25.50
N VAL A 371 -2.28 -5.17 25.84
CA VAL A 371 -1.05 -5.96 25.74
C VAL A 371 -1.32 -7.33 25.15
N HIS A 372 -0.30 -7.91 24.48
CA HIS A 372 -0.38 -9.29 24.03
C HIS A 372 -0.57 -10.23 25.22
N PRO A 373 -1.24 -11.39 25.03
CA PRO A 373 -1.29 -12.45 26.03
C PRO A 373 0.09 -12.87 26.56
N ARG A 374 1.09 -12.96 25.67
CA ARG A 374 2.49 -13.28 26.03
C ARG A 374 3.22 -12.18 26.81
N CYS A 375 2.72 -10.95 26.79
CA CYS A 375 3.32 -9.80 27.47
C CYS A 375 2.76 -9.59 28.89
N ILE A 376 1.81 -10.42 29.34
CA ILE A 376 1.30 -10.33 30.71
C ILE A 376 2.39 -10.74 31.71
N ARG A 377 2.77 -9.77 32.55
CA ARG A 377 3.60 -9.95 33.74
C ARG A 377 2.69 -9.89 34.97
N ALA A 378 2.11 -11.05 35.30
CA ALA A 378 1.12 -11.17 36.36
C ALA A 378 1.67 -10.69 37.71
N VAL A 379 0.90 -9.84 38.41
CA VAL A 379 1.22 -9.38 39.77
C VAL A 379 0.01 -9.62 40.68
N THR A 380 0.24 -9.95 41.95
CA THR A 380 -0.84 -9.95 42.93
C THR A 380 -1.34 -8.52 43.15
N PRO A 381 -2.65 -8.28 43.30
CA PRO A 381 -3.17 -6.96 43.61
C PRO A 381 -2.46 -6.46 44.86
N GLN A 382 -1.77 -5.32 44.75
CA GLN A 382 -1.26 -4.63 45.93
C GLN A 382 -2.48 -4.31 46.78
N SER A 383 -2.57 -4.92 47.96
CA SER A 383 -3.45 -4.43 49.02
C SER A 383 -3.24 -2.94 49.11
N SER A 384 -4.32 -2.18 48.91
CA SER A 384 -4.45 -0.75 49.20
C SER A 384 -3.34 -0.27 50.14
N ILE A 385 -2.37 0.48 49.60
CA ILE A 385 -1.58 1.35 50.45
C ILE A 385 -2.56 2.43 50.91
N GLU A 386 -3.10 2.20 52.10
CA GLU A 386 -3.72 3.23 52.92
C GLU A 386 -2.78 4.43 53.03
N ASP A 387 -3.35 5.62 52.83
CA ASP A 387 -2.89 6.93 53.28
C ASP A 387 -1.38 7.18 53.39
N ARG A 388 -0.85 8.00 52.45
CA ARG A 388 -0.10 9.23 52.76
C ARG A 388 0.20 10.09 51.55
#